data_AF-A0A1C6N385-F1
#
_entry.id   AF-A0A1C6N385-F1
#
_cell.length_a   1.000
_cell.length_b   1.000
_cell.length_c   1.000
_cell.angle_alpha   90.00
_cell.angle_beta   90.00
_cell.angle_gamma   90.00
#
_symmetry.space_group_name_H-M   'P 1'
#
loop_
_entity.id
_entity.type
_entity.pdbx_description
1 polymer ?
#
loop_
_entity_poly.entity_id
_entity_poly.type
_entity_poly.pdbx_seq_one_letter_code
_entity_poly.pdbx_strand_id
1 'polypeptide(L)'
;MSRIPDAVAVASLDTHRLIVTVPNDGPAEIACNLPHPVAAVVLRQIAAQLDPSDRAPAPDLYTYTDAQGHRLTIRGQDYTGQPLIQIEAEDPTPGGDITDVLLTPEQTRTLADSLDQIAAPDRHDPLTDYTGDHLTVIPGTLSTTLTVTCVDRELTDGPPTTVRVVVLAARLPEVRAAVMAAAGQAQRAAQTAEDAPSDAGWEARTDHAVRLYAETAIARDDALADAARLRTRLAALEATTTTPPPAGTALHARTFAAALRANAGSHGNPTYDYETGPGMHRAADLLDRAADKITVTDPEQTAATLAAMTTPAQRTAAETTTGEVREALAFNACEQSPALATVRDVLLDDTPRTPAQALAAAYVLLAAHTRELADLARQTTDEYRDEHGVTRSTRALLTGMSSIRKRLDAHADRLDDRAQS
;
A
#
# COMPACT_ATOMS: atom_id res chain seq x y z
N MET A 1 10.03 -3.28 -34.71
CA MET A 1 10.64 -2.69 -33.49
C MET A 1 9.52 -2.07 -32.67
N SER A 2 8.99 -2.80 -31.70
CA SER A 2 8.04 -2.26 -30.71
C SER A 2 8.84 -1.42 -29.73
N ARG A 3 8.63 -0.10 -29.73
CA ARG A 3 9.14 0.78 -28.67
C ARG A 3 8.29 0.51 -27.43
N ILE A 4 8.93 0.01 -26.37
CA ILE A 4 8.36 0.02 -25.02
C ILE A 4 8.38 1.49 -24.57
N PRO A 5 7.26 2.08 -24.13
CA PRO A 5 7.26 3.43 -23.59
C PRO A 5 8.13 3.50 -22.32
N ASP A 6 8.86 4.59 -22.13
CA ASP A 6 9.83 4.75 -21.03
C ASP A 6 9.17 4.90 -19.65
N ALA A 7 7.86 5.18 -19.62
CA ALA A 7 7.04 5.26 -18.41
C ALA A 7 5.56 4.97 -18.69
N VAL A 8 4.83 4.51 -17.68
CA VAL A 8 3.37 4.32 -17.69
C VAL A 8 2.73 5.30 -16.71
N ALA A 9 1.83 6.15 -17.21
CA ALA A 9 1.08 7.08 -16.37
C ALA A 9 -0.34 6.55 -16.14
N VAL A 10 -0.72 6.36 -14.87
CA VAL A 10 -2.05 5.93 -14.43
C VAL A 10 -2.69 7.11 -13.72
N ALA A 11 -3.83 7.57 -14.25
CA ALA A 11 -4.64 8.58 -13.59
C ALA A 11 -5.91 7.92 -13.04
N SER A 12 -6.25 8.21 -11.78
CA SER A 12 -7.57 7.85 -11.24
C SER A 12 -8.65 8.61 -12.03
N LEU A 13 -9.37 7.90 -12.89
CA LEU A 13 -10.43 8.46 -13.76
C LEU A 13 -11.57 9.11 -12.97
N ASP A 14 -11.80 8.66 -11.73
CA ASP A 14 -12.89 9.19 -10.90
C ASP A 14 -12.52 10.48 -10.16
N THR A 15 -11.24 10.85 -10.08
CA THR A 15 -10.85 12.08 -9.35
C THR A 15 -9.92 13.01 -10.10
N HIS A 16 -9.18 12.57 -11.14
CA HIS A 16 -8.08 13.32 -11.82
C HIS A 16 -7.10 14.02 -10.88
N ARG A 17 -7.12 13.64 -9.61
CA ARG A 17 -6.35 14.24 -8.54
C ARG A 17 -5.30 13.28 -8.05
N LEU A 18 -5.08 12.17 -8.72
CA LEU A 18 -3.99 11.24 -8.49
C LEU A 18 -3.47 10.80 -9.86
N ILE A 19 -2.31 11.32 -10.24
CA ILE A 19 -1.53 10.90 -11.40
C ILE A 19 -0.32 10.16 -10.85
N VAL A 20 -0.16 8.94 -11.29
CA VAL A 20 0.96 8.07 -10.95
C VAL A 20 1.76 7.87 -12.21
N THR A 21 3.02 8.30 -12.22
CA THR A 21 3.94 8.03 -13.34
C THR A 21 4.95 6.99 -12.88
N VAL A 22 4.93 5.81 -13.49
CA VAL A 22 5.86 4.72 -13.19
C VAL A 22 6.89 4.63 -14.33
N PRO A 23 8.15 5.09 -14.13
CA PRO A 23 9.20 4.86 -15.11
C PRO A 23 9.57 3.37 -15.17
N ASN A 24 10.14 2.90 -16.29
CA ASN A 24 10.62 1.51 -16.40
C ASN A 24 11.73 1.19 -15.38
N ASP A 25 12.49 2.21 -14.94
CA ASP A 25 13.52 2.11 -13.90
C ASP A 25 13.36 3.29 -12.92
N GLY A 26 13.35 3.02 -11.61
CA GLY A 26 13.33 4.03 -10.54
C GLY A 26 11.97 4.19 -9.81
N PRO A 27 11.92 5.04 -8.77
CA PRO A 27 10.72 5.23 -7.97
C PRO A 27 9.63 5.96 -8.76
N ALA A 28 8.38 5.55 -8.56
CA ALA A 28 7.23 6.18 -9.19
C ALA A 28 7.01 7.62 -8.68
N GLU A 29 6.61 8.50 -9.60
CA GLU A 29 6.25 9.88 -9.30
C GLU A 29 4.74 10.00 -9.08
N ILE A 30 4.36 10.59 -7.95
CA ILE A 30 2.96 10.77 -7.58
C ILE A 30 2.63 12.27 -7.61
N ALA A 31 1.80 12.68 -8.55
CA ALA A 31 1.21 14.00 -8.55
C ALA A 31 -0.24 13.88 -8.05
N CYS A 32 -0.48 14.36 -6.82
CA CYS A 32 -1.79 14.26 -6.19
C CYS A 32 -2.33 15.63 -5.76
N ASN A 33 -3.52 15.99 -6.22
CA ASN A 33 -4.27 17.18 -5.83
C ASN A 33 -5.34 16.88 -4.75
N LEU A 34 -5.39 15.65 -4.21
CA LEU A 34 -6.18 15.34 -3.02
C LEU A 34 -5.41 15.78 -1.77
N PRO A 35 -6.12 16.21 -0.70
CA PRO A 35 -5.51 16.27 0.62
C PRO A 35 -4.89 14.91 0.95
N HIS A 36 -3.66 14.91 1.46
CA HIS A 36 -2.86 13.70 1.70
C HIS A 36 -3.64 12.55 2.40
N PRO A 37 -4.48 12.79 3.42
CA PRO A 37 -5.26 11.73 4.05
C PRO A 37 -6.28 11.07 3.11
N VAL A 38 -6.84 11.84 2.18
CA VAL A 38 -7.83 11.36 1.21
C VAL A 38 -7.14 10.59 0.09
N ALA A 39 -5.97 11.06 -0.36
CA ALA A 39 -5.12 10.33 -1.30
C ALA A 39 -4.78 8.93 -0.76
N ALA A 40 -4.39 8.87 0.51
CA ALA A 40 -4.08 7.62 1.20
C ALA A 40 -5.28 6.68 1.29
N VAL A 41 -6.47 7.20 1.61
CA VAL A 41 -7.70 6.38 1.65
C VAL A 41 -8.05 5.82 0.27
N VAL A 42 -7.94 6.63 -0.79
CA VAL A 42 -8.23 6.20 -2.16
C VAL A 42 -7.20 5.17 -2.64
N LEU A 43 -5.91 5.39 -2.39
CA LEU A 43 -4.85 4.42 -2.68
C LEU A 43 -5.08 3.11 -1.93
N ARG A 44 -5.51 3.19 -0.66
CA ARG A 44 -5.93 2.03 0.15
C ARG A 44 -7.09 1.28 -0.45
N GLN A 45 -8.12 1.99 -0.88
CA GLN A 45 -9.28 1.38 -1.48
C GLN A 45 -8.97 0.75 -2.84
N ILE A 46 -8.15 1.41 -3.67
CA ILE A 46 -7.71 0.88 -4.96
C ILE A 46 -6.89 -0.38 -4.74
N ALA A 47 -5.87 -0.38 -3.87
CA ALA A 47 -5.14 -1.62 -3.68
C ALA A 47 -5.95 -2.68 -2.92
N ALA A 48 -6.88 -2.36 -2.01
CA ALA A 48 -7.79 -3.36 -1.45
C ALA A 48 -8.71 -4.02 -2.52
N GLN A 49 -9.11 -3.27 -3.55
CA GLN A 49 -9.88 -3.81 -4.68
C GLN A 49 -9.01 -4.60 -5.67
N LEU A 50 -7.71 -4.28 -5.74
CA LEU A 50 -6.74 -4.96 -6.57
C LEU A 50 -6.02 -6.10 -5.84
N ASP A 51 -6.19 -6.18 -4.52
CA ASP A 51 -5.55 -7.13 -3.63
C ASP A 51 -6.08 -8.53 -3.97
N PRO A 52 -5.22 -9.42 -4.51
CA PRO A 52 -5.62 -10.79 -4.78
C PRO A 52 -5.95 -11.56 -3.49
N SER A 53 -5.72 -11.01 -2.30
CA SER A 53 -6.13 -11.59 -1.01
C SER A 53 -7.65 -11.74 -0.85
N ASP A 54 -8.45 -10.96 -1.59
CA ASP A 54 -9.93 -11.11 -1.62
C ASP A 54 -10.38 -12.19 -2.62
N ARG A 55 -9.44 -12.73 -3.43
CA ARG A 55 -9.61 -14.01 -4.10
C ARG A 55 -9.49 -15.06 -2.99
N ALA A 56 -10.52 -15.88 -2.81
CA ALA A 56 -10.52 -16.95 -1.82
C ALA A 56 -9.13 -17.62 -1.82
N PRO A 57 -8.45 -17.68 -0.66
CA PRO A 57 -7.07 -18.15 -0.60
C PRO A 57 -6.99 -19.48 -1.33
N ALA A 58 -5.95 -19.66 -2.13
CA ALA A 58 -5.75 -20.92 -2.83
C ALA A 58 -5.85 -22.04 -1.79
N PRO A 59 -6.61 -23.11 -2.08
CA PRO A 59 -6.84 -24.15 -1.10
C PRO A 59 -5.51 -24.69 -0.59
N ASP A 60 -5.41 -24.88 0.72
CA ASP A 60 -4.25 -25.45 1.39
C ASP A 60 -3.87 -26.75 0.68
N LEU A 61 -2.69 -26.78 0.06
CA LEU A 61 -2.18 -27.98 -0.60
C LEU A 61 -1.79 -29.02 0.43
N TYR A 62 -1.34 -28.54 1.59
CA TYR A 62 -1.01 -29.36 2.73
C TYR A 62 -1.08 -28.56 4.02
N THR A 63 -1.67 -29.18 5.04
CA THR A 63 -1.64 -28.67 6.41
C THR A 63 -1.18 -29.80 7.32
N TYR A 64 -0.16 -29.54 8.13
CA TYR A 64 0.33 -30.43 9.16
C TYR A 64 0.32 -29.72 10.50
N THR A 65 -0.10 -30.42 11.54
CA THR A 65 -0.01 -29.95 12.91
C THR A 65 0.78 -31.00 13.68
N ASP A 66 1.84 -30.58 14.36
CA ASP A 66 2.64 -31.49 15.16
C ASP A 66 1.96 -31.84 16.51
N ALA A 67 2.62 -32.67 17.32
CA ALA A 67 2.07 -33.09 18.60
C ALA A 67 1.98 -31.96 19.65
N GLN A 68 2.68 -30.85 19.42
CA GLN A 68 2.71 -29.66 20.28
C GLN A 68 1.69 -28.60 19.82
N GLY A 69 1.06 -28.81 18.67
CA GLY A 69 0.05 -27.93 18.11
C GLY A 69 0.59 -26.96 17.06
N HIS A 70 1.88 -27.03 16.71
CA HIS A 70 2.49 -26.13 15.73
C HIS A 70 2.03 -26.50 14.32
N ARG A 71 1.45 -25.51 13.62
CA ARG A 71 0.97 -25.68 12.24
C ARG A 71 2.05 -25.37 11.20
N LEU A 72 2.14 -26.22 10.19
CA LEU A 72 2.82 -26.00 8.92
C LEU A 72 1.78 -26.05 7.79
N THR A 73 1.71 -25.00 6.97
CA THR A 73 0.80 -24.93 5.83
C THR A 73 1.59 -24.65 4.57
N ILE A 74 1.27 -25.34 3.47
CA ILE A 74 1.84 -25.11 2.14
C ILE A 74 0.70 -24.73 1.21
N ARG A 75 0.82 -23.56 0.58
CA ARG A 75 -0.17 -23.01 -0.36
C ARG A 75 0.51 -22.55 -1.64
N GLY A 76 -0.17 -22.70 -2.77
CA GLY A 76 0.20 -21.95 -3.98
C GLY A 76 -0.33 -20.52 -3.85
N GLN A 77 0.47 -19.51 -4.17
CA GLN A 77 0.07 -18.11 -4.08
C GLN A 77 0.48 -17.39 -5.36
N ASP A 78 -0.43 -16.57 -5.91
CA ASP A 78 -0.09 -15.68 -7.01
C ASP A 78 0.28 -14.32 -6.42
N TYR A 79 1.57 -14.06 -6.22
CA TYR A 79 2.06 -12.76 -5.75
C TYR A 79 2.52 -11.95 -6.96
N THR A 80 1.95 -10.75 -7.15
CA THR A 80 2.27 -9.86 -8.29
C THR A 80 2.21 -10.52 -9.68
N GLY A 81 1.43 -11.60 -9.84
CA GLY A 81 1.35 -12.37 -11.09
C GLY A 81 2.49 -13.36 -11.31
N GLN A 82 3.40 -13.48 -10.34
CA GLN A 82 4.35 -14.58 -10.25
C GLN A 82 3.78 -15.67 -9.33
N PRO A 83 3.75 -16.93 -9.78
CA PRO A 83 3.30 -18.02 -8.93
C PRO A 83 4.41 -18.37 -7.94
N LEU A 84 4.15 -18.07 -6.68
CA LEU A 84 4.97 -18.38 -5.52
C LEU A 84 4.32 -19.50 -4.70
N ILE A 85 5.08 -20.04 -3.77
CA ILE A 85 4.63 -21.07 -2.85
C ILE A 85 4.86 -20.55 -1.45
N GLN A 86 3.75 -20.34 -0.73
CA GLN A 86 3.77 -19.86 0.63
C GLN A 86 3.88 -21.05 1.57
N ILE A 87 4.91 -21.03 2.42
CA ILE A 87 5.08 -21.95 3.53
C ILE A 87 4.86 -21.16 4.81
N GLU A 88 3.71 -21.36 5.45
CA GLU A 88 3.40 -20.78 6.75
C GLU A 88 3.79 -21.78 7.84
N ALA A 89 4.53 -21.33 8.86
CA ALA A 89 4.80 -22.13 10.03
C ALA A 89 4.67 -21.32 11.32
N GLU A 90 4.09 -21.95 12.34
CA GLU A 90 4.05 -21.41 13.70
C GLU A 90 5.40 -21.61 14.38
N ASP A 91 5.96 -20.55 14.97
CA ASP A 91 7.20 -20.63 15.74
C ASP A 91 7.00 -21.55 16.96
N PRO A 92 7.89 -22.55 17.18
CA PRO A 92 7.81 -23.45 18.33
C PRO A 92 7.97 -22.78 19.69
N THR A 93 8.39 -21.51 19.76
CA THR A 93 8.46 -20.79 21.03
C THR A 93 7.05 -20.59 21.64
N PRO A 94 6.88 -20.66 22.97
CA PRO A 94 5.58 -20.41 23.59
C PRO A 94 5.06 -19.01 23.28
N GLY A 95 3.96 -18.93 22.52
CA GLY A 95 3.42 -17.66 22.02
C GLY A 95 4.10 -17.12 20.78
N GLY A 96 4.87 -17.95 20.07
CA GLY A 96 5.53 -17.62 18.82
C GLY A 96 4.56 -17.24 17.71
N ASP A 97 4.95 -16.29 16.89
CA ASP A 97 4.14 -15.80 15.77
C ASP A 97 4.11 -16.81 14.61
N ILE A 98 3.10 -16.69 13.76
CA ILE A 98 3.09 -17.35 12.45
C ILE A 98 4.07 -16.60 11.56
N THR A 99 5.01 -17.32 10.97
CA THR A 99 5.86 -16.75 9.92
C THR A 99 5.62 -17.46 8.62
N ASP A 100 5.55 -16.70 7.54
CA ASP A 100 5.41 -17.19 6.19
C ASP A 100 6.68 -16.95 5.37
N VAL A 101 6.96 -17.88 4.47
CA VAL A 101 8.04 -17.75 3.50
C VAL A 101 7.50 -18.03 2.10
N LEU A 102 7.81 -17.12 1.19
CA LEU A 102 7.47 -17.24 -0.22
C LEU A 102 8.64 -17.85 -0.98
N LEU A 103 8.39 -18.96 -1.68
CA LEU A 103 9.38 -19.65 -2.51
C LEU A 103 8.98 -19.56 -3.98
N THR A 104 9.96 -19.35 -4.85
CA THR A 104 9.78 -19.51 -6.30
C THR A 104 9.60 -21.00 -6.66
N PRO A 105 9.08 -21.33 -7.86
CA PRO A 105 8.97 -22.72 -8.30
C PRO A 105 10.32 -23.45 -8.35
N GLU A 106 11.41 -22.73 -8.66
CA GLU A 106 12.76 -23.30 -8.67
C GLU A 106 13.25 -23.61 -7.26
N GLN A 107 13.16 -22.66 -6.33
CA GLN A 107 13.50 -22.87 -4.91
C GLN A 107 12.69 -24.02 -4.31
N THR A 108 11.41 -24.14 -4.67
CA THR A 108 10.54 -25.21 -4.21
C THR A 108 10.99 -26.58 -4.72
N ARG A 109 11.44 -26.69 -5.98
CA ARG A 109 12.02 -27.95 -6.49
C ARG A 109 13.31 -28.29 -5.75
N THR A 110 14.19 -27.32 -5.51
CA THR A 110 15.43 -27.56 -4.76
C THR A 110 15.15 -28.00 -3.33
N LEU A 111 14.14 -27.42 -2.67
CA LEU A 111 13.63 -27.89 -1.38
C LEU A 111 13.15 -29.34 -1.47
N ALA A 112 12.36 -29.71 -2.48
CA ALA A 112 11.90 -31.08 -2.64
C ALA A 112 13.05 -32.08 -2.87
N ASP A 113 14.02 -31.73 -3.71
CA ASP A 113 15.21 -32.55 -3.97
C ASP A 113 16.09 -32.69 -2.71
N SER A 114 16.15 -31.64 -1.90
CA SER A 114 16.82 -31.63 -0.59
C SER A 114 16.12 -32.57 0.42
N LEU A 115 14.79 -32.56 0.45
CA LEU A 115 14.00 -33.48 1.27
C LEU A 115 14.21 -34.94 0.83
N ASP A 116 14.34 -35.20 -0.48
CA ASP A 116 14.66 -36.53 -1.01
C ASP A 116 16.04 -37.03 -0.59
N GLN A 117 17.03 -36.15 -0.65
CA GLN A 117 18.39 -36.42 -0.23
C GLN A 117 18.52 -36.76 1.25
N ILE A 118 17.59 -36.28 2.07
CA ILE A 118 17.56 -36.45 3.52
C ILE A 118 16.77 -37.69 3.95
N ALA A 119 15.79 -38.11 3.14
CA ALA A 119 15.11 -39.38 3.36
C ALA A 119 16.05 -40.61 3.22
N ALA A 120 17.27 -40.42 2.71
CA ALA A 120 18.29 -41.46 2.67
C ALA A 120 18.74 -41.84 4.10
N PRO A 121 18.61 -43.12 4.50
CA PRO A 121 18.77 -43.56 5.90
C PRO A 121 20.16 -43.34 6.52
N ASP A 122 21.20 -43.10 5.70
CA ASP A 122 22.60 -43.00 6.14
C ASP A 122 23.13 -41.56 6.20
N ARG A 123 22.29 -40.55 5.95
CA ARG A 123 22.73 -39.15 5.88
C ARG A 123 22.41 -38.39 7.16
N HIS A 124 23.45 -38.02 7.91
CA HIS A 124 23.33 -37.25 9.16
C HIS A 124 23.86 -35.81 9.05
N ASP A 125 24.53 -35.47 7.96
CA ASP A 125 25.07 -34.13 7.79
C ASP A 125 23.95 -33.13 7.45
N PRO A 126 23.92 -31.96 8.11
CA PRO A 126 22.99 -30.90 7.76
C PRO A 126 23.18 -30.52 6.29
N LEU A 127 22.07 -30.45 5.56
CA LEU A 127 22.08 -30.00 4.18
C LEU A 127 21.81 -28.50 4.18
N THR A 128 22.81 -27.74 3.79
CA THR A 128 22.65 -26.33 3.42
C THR A 128 22.52 -26.29 1.90
N ASP A 129 21.39 -25.80 1.40
CA ASP A 129 21.23 -25.57 -0.02
C ASP A 129 22.14 -24.42 -0.49
N TYR A 130 22.73 -24.56 -1.68
CA TYR A 130 23.66 -23.61 -2.31
C TYR A 130 22.96 -22.50 -3.11
N THR A 131 21.63 -22.36 -2.99
CA THR A 131 20.86 -21.25 -3.56
C THR A 131 20.99 -19.98 -2.73
N GLY A 132 22.22 -19.61 -2.31
CA GLY A 132 22.52 -18.30 -1.70
C GLY A 132 21.57 -17.89 -0.58
N ASP A 133 21.75 -18.49 0.60
CA ASP A 133 20.93 -18.31 1.80
C ASP A 133 19.47 -18.79 1.63
N HIS A 134 18.86 -19.37 2.68
CA HIS A 134 17.40 -19.48 2.94
C HIS A 134 16.80 -20.83 3.34
N LEU A 135 17.53 -21.94 3.28
CA LEU A 135 17.00 -23.19 3.84
C LEU A 135 18.12 -24.08 4.41
N THR A 136 18.08 -24.31 5.72
CA THR A 136 18.90 -25.32 6.40
C THR A 136 17.99 -26.47 6.81
N VAL A 137 18.30 -27.67 6.32
CA VAL A 137 17.58 -28.87 6.77
C VAL A 137 18.49 -29.70 7.66
N ILE A 138 18.06 -29.89 8.90
CA ILE A 138 18.78 -30.66 9.90
C ILE A 138 18.00 -31.97 10.12
N PRO A 139 18.46 -33.09 9.54
CA PRO A 139 17.83 -34.38 9.76
C PRO A 139 17.96 -34.82 11.22
N GLY A 140 16.90 -35.44 11.73
CA GLY A 140 16.91 -36.12 13.01
C GLY A 140 16.17 -37.45 12.92
N THR A 141 16.49 -38.38 13.82
CA THR A 141 15.99 -39.76 13.77
C THR A 141 14.46 -39.86 13.89
N LEU A 142 13.84 -38.91 14.60
CA LEU A 142 12.39 -38.85 14.81
C LEU A 142 11.74 -37.64 14.12
N SER A 143 12.52 -36.59 13.87
CA SER A 143 12.05 -35.34 13.31
C SER A 143 13.16 -34.62 12.57
N THR A 144 12.82 -34.01 11.44
CA THR A 144 13.69 -33.14 10.68
C THR A 144 13.33 -31.69 10.98
N THR A 145 14.33 -30.89 11.34
CA THR A 145 14.17 -29.44 11.47
C THR A 145 14.42 -28.79 10.11
N LEU A 146 13.48 -27.98 9.64
CA LEU A 146 13.61 -27.10 8.48
C LEU A 146 13.76 -25.69 9.02
N THR A 147 14.92 -25.07 8.83
CA THR A 147 15.14 -23.66 9.13
C THR A 147 15.08 -22.90 7.83
N VAL A 148 14.00 -22.17 7.60
CA VAL A 148 13.83 -21.31 6.44
C VAL A 148 14.24 -19.90 6.85
N THR A 149 15.28 -19.35 6.25
CA THR A 149 15.62 -17.93 6.43
C THR A 149 15.05 -17.19 5.24
N CYS A 150 14.49 -16.00 5.39
CA CYS A 150 14.10 -15.15 4.28
C CYS A 150 15.02 -13.92 4.33
N VAL A 151 15.96 -13.79 3.39
CA VAL A 151 16.65 -12.52 3.10
C VAL A 151 15.96 -11.98 1.86
N ASP A 152 14.75 -11.47 2.02
CA ASP A 152 14.16 -10.69 0.95
C ASP A 152 14.85 -9.33 0.91
N ARG A 153 15.94 -9.26 0.12
CA ARG A 153 16.75 -8.04 -0.06
C ARG A 153 16.04 -6.99 -0.89
N GLU A 154 14.97 -7.34 -1.60
CA GLU A 154 14.29 -6.44 -2.53
C GLU A 154 12.91 -6.00 -2.04
N LEU A 155 12.18 -6.80 -1.25
CA LEU A 155 10.85 -6.39 -0.74
C LEU A 155 10.84 -5.81 0.68
N THR A 156 11.85 -6.07 1.52
CA THR A 156 11.84 -5.59 2.89
C THR A 156 13.24 -5.16 3.35
N ASP A 157 13.42 -3.89 3.71
CA ASP A 157 14.63 -3.35 4.38
C ASP A 157 14.84 -3.93 5.81
N GLY A 158 14.22 -5.08 6.13
CA GLY A 158 14.26 -5.74 7.43
C GLY A 158 15.44 -6.71 7.60
N PRO A 159 15.82 -7.04 8.84
CA PRO A 159 16.74 -8.14 9.09
C PRO A 159 16.11 -9.46 8.58
N PRO A 160 16.94 -10.43 8.16
CA PRO A 160 16.41 -11.69 7.68
C PRO A 160 15.56 -12.39 8.74
N THR A 161 14.38 -12.82 8.33
CA THR A 161 13.47 -13.55 9.20
C THR A 161 13.78 -15.03 9.10
N THR A 162 14.09 -15.68 10.22
CA THR A 162 14.36 -17.13 10.25
C THR A 162 13.23 -17.86 10.94
N VAL A 163 12.65 -18.84 10.25
CA VAL A 163 11.56 -19.70 10.71
C VAL A 163 12.08 -21.10 10.91
N ARG A 164 11.77 -21.71 12.04
CA ARG A 164 12.17 -23.09 12.33
C ARG A 164 10.93 -23.97 12.42
N VAL A 165 10.83 -24.94 11.51
CA VAL A 165 9.74 -25.91 11.43
C VAL A 165 10.27 -27.29 11.83
N VAL A 166 9.53 -28.03 12.64
CA VAL A 166 9.86 -29.42 12.98
C VAL A 166 8.85 -30.35 12.31
N VAL A 167 9.34 -31.24 11.45
CA VAL A 167 8.50 -32.23 10.74
C VAL A 167 8.89 -33.62 11.22
N LEU A 168 7.91 -34.43 11.64
CA LEU A 168 8.18 -35.83 11.99
C LEU A 168 8.74 -36.59 10.79
N ALA A 169 9.77 -37.42 11.00
CA ALA A 169 10.45 -38.14 9.94
C ALA A 169 9.48 -39.00 9.10
N ALA A 170 8.47 -39.59 9.75
CA ALA A 170 7.43 -40.39 9.09
C ALA A 170 6.52 -39.57 8.15
N ARG A 171 6.46 -38.23 8.32
CA ARG A 171 5.62 -37.31 7.53
C ARG A 171 6.40 -36.60 6.43
N LEU A 172 7.73 -36.71 6.40
CA LEU A 172 8.57 -36.15 5.34
C LEU A 172 8.14 -36.55 3.92
N PRO A 173 7.74 -37.81 3.64
CA PRO A 173 7.27 -38.17 2.31
C PRO A 173 6.01 -37.40 1.87
N GLU A 174 5.13 -37.06 2.81
CA GLU A 174 3.91 -36.30 2.53
C GLU A 174 4.21 -34.83 2.30
N VAL A 175 5.06 -34.23 3.15
CA VAL A 175 5.52 -32.84 2.97
C VAL A 175 6.21 -32.71 1.62
N ARG A 176 7.09 -33.65 1.26
CA ARG A 176 7.73 -33.69 -0.05
C ARG A 176 6.70 -33.75 -1.19
N ALA A 177 5.72 -34.65 -1.11
CA ALA A 177 4.69 -34.78 -2.15
C ALA A 177 3.89 -33.47 -2.31
N ALA A 178 3.59 -32.79 -1.20
CA ALA A 178 2.93 -31.50 -1.21
C ALA A 178 3.78 -30.39 -1.84
N VAL A 179 5.05 -30.27 -1.45
CA VAL A 179 6.02 -29.32 -2.01
C VAL A 179 6.16 -29.53 -3.54
N MET A 180 6.27 -30.77 -4.00
CA MET A 180 6.33 -31.10 -5.42
C MET A 180 5.04 -30.78 -6.18
N ALA A 181 3.89 -31.07 -5.58
CA ALA A 181 2.59 -30.73 -6.17
C ALA A 181 2.43 -29.21 -6.30
N ALA A 182 2.84 -28.45 -5.28
CA ALA A 182 2.87 -27.00 -5.28
C ALA A 182 3.79 -26.48 -6.39
N ALA A 183 5.02 -26.99 -6.48
CA ALA A 183 5.98 -26.59 -7.52
C ALA A 183 5.42 -26.82 -8.94
N GLY A 184 4.78 -27.97 -9.17
CA GLY A 184 4.16 -28.30 -10.45
C GLY A 184 2.90 -27.49 -10.78
N GLN A 185 2.13 -27.05 -9.77
CA GLN A 185 1.03 -26.10 -9.99
C GLN A 185 1.58 -24.70 -10.32
N ALA A 186 2.54 -24.21 -9.54
CA ALA A 186 3.15 -22.91 -9.74
C ALA A 186 3.83 -22.81 -11.12
N GLN A 187 4.55 -23.85 -11.55
CA GLN A 187 5.13 -23.88 -12.90
C GLN A 187 4.07 -23.89 -14.01
N ARG A 188 2.96 -24.62 -13.83
CA ARG A 188 1.87 -24.60 -14.82
C ARG A 188 1.19 -23.23 -14.88
N ALA A 189 1.03 -22.56 -13.75
CA ALA A 189 0.53 -21.19 -13.69
C ALA A 189 1.49 -20.23 -14.42
N ALA A 190 2.81 -20.35 -14.17
CA ALA A 190 3.83 -19.55 -14.86
C ALA A 190 3.81 -19.79 -16.37
N GLN A 191 3.78 -21.06 -16.79
CA GLN A 191 3.71 -21.41 -18.21
C GLN A 191 2.40 -20.92 -18.85
N THR A 192 1.27 -21.01 -18.14
CA THR A 192 -0.01 -20.49 -18.64
C THR A 192 0.02 -18.97 -18.76
N ALA A 193 0.71 -18.27 -17.86
CA ALA A 193 0.90 -16.83 -17.92
C ALA A 193 1.85 -16.41 -19.04
N GLU A 194 2.88 -17.21 -19.34
CA GLU A 194 3.82 -17.00 -20.44
C GLU A 194 3.20 -17.34 -21.81
N ASP A 195 2.45 -18.43 -21.89
CA ASP A 195 1.73 -18.90 -23.08
C ASP A 195 0.44 -18.10 -23.32
N ALA A 196 -0.03 -17.33 -22.32
CA ALA A 196 -1.11 -16.38 -22.52
C ALA A 196 -0.69 -15.46 -23.67
N PRO A 197 -1.51 -15.31 -24.72
CA PRO A 197 -1.13 -14.57 -25.90
C PRO A 197 -0.64 -13.19 -25.47
N SER A 198 0.58 -12.82 -25.89
CA SER A 198 1.21 -11.52 -25.62
C SER A 198 0.41 -10.32 -26.17
N ASP A 199 -0.71 -10.61 -26.82
CA ASP A 199 -1.86 -9.74 -27.08
C ASP A 199 -2.73 -9.46 -25.84
N ALA A 200 -2.24 -9.71 -24.62
CA ALA A 200 -2.71 -8.97 -23.46
C ALA A 200 -2.64 -7.47 -23.84
N GLY A 201 -3.81 -6.92 -24.14
CA GLY A 201 -3.97 -5.55 -24.58
C GLY A 201 -3.21 -4.64 -23.62
N TRP A 202 -2.79 -3.48 -24.10
CA TRP A 202 -2.18 -2.45 -23.25
C TRP A 202 -3.00 -2.21 -21.96
N GLU A 203 -4.31 -2.45 -22.00
CA GLU A 203 -5.24 -2.50 -20.85
C GLU A 203 -4.81 -3.48 -19.74
N ALA A 204 -4.59 -4.76 -20.03
CA ALA A 204 -4.21 -5.77 -19.02
C ALA A 204 -2.84 -5.50 -18.39
N ARG A 205 -1.91 -4.92 -19.17
CA ARG A 205 -0.61 -4.49 -18.67
C ARG A 205 -0.70 -3.23 -17.81
N THR A 206 -1.61 -2.32 -18.17
CA THR A 206 -1.90 -1.13 -17.37
C THR A 206 -2.50 -1.53 -16.03
N ASP A 207 -3.49 -2.44 -16.03
CA ASP A 207 -4.11 -2.96 -14.81
C ASP A 207 -3.09 -3.61 -13.86
N HIS A 208 -2.16 -4.41 -14.40
CA HIS A 208 -1.10 -5.00 -13.59
C HIS A 208 -0.15 -3.96 -12.98
N ALA A 209 0.23 -2.93 -13.73
CA ALA A 209 1.08 -1.84 -13.25
C ALA A 209 0.36 -0.97 -12.20
N VAL A 210 -0.94 -0.70 -12.38
CA VAL A 210 -1.78 0.00 -11.39
C VAL A 210 -1.78 -0.77 -10.07
N ARG A 211 -1.90 -2.10 -10.13
CA ARG A 211 -1.93 -2.98 -8.94
C ARG A 211 -0.63 -2.94 -8.13
N LEU A 212 0.51 -3.23 -8.76
CA LEU A 212 1.83 -3.24 -8.12
C LEU A 212 2.14 -1.88 -7.45
N TYR A 213 1.70 -0.81 -8.09
CA TYR A 213 1.87 0.53 -7.57
C TYR A 213 0.92 0.86 -6.41
N ALA A 214 -0.35 0.43 -6.48
CA ALA A 214 -1.31 0.67 -5.41
C ALA A 214 -0.85 -0.03 -4.12
N GLU A 215 -0.34 -1.27 -4.22
CA GLU A 215 0.21 -2.03 -3.08
C GLU A 215 1.39 -1.32 -2.41
N THR A 216 2.34 -0.81 -3.20
CA THR A 216 3.52 -0.09 -2.68
C THR A 216 3.16 1.29 -2.11
N ALA A 217 2.19 1.99 -2.70
CA ALA A 217 1.72 3.27 -2.19
C ALA A 217 0.94 3.13 -0.87
N ILE A 218 0.14 2.06 -0.71
CA ILE A 218 -0.50 1.72 0.57
C ILE A 218 0.55 1.51 1.66
N ALA A 219 1.53 0.65 1.41
CA ALA A 219 2.54 0.30 2.41
C ALA A 219 3.27 1.56 2.92
N ARG A 220 3.58 2.48 2.02
CA ARG A 220 4.18 3.78 2.36
C ARG A 220 3.25 4.66 3.19
N ASP A 221 1.98 4.77 2.81
CA ASP A 221 1.01 5.60 3.53
C ASP A 221 0.62 5.01 4.89
N ASP A 222 0.64 3.68 5.05
CA ASP A 222 0.52 3.00 6.34
C ASP A 222 1.71 3.32 7.24
N ALA A 223 2.94 3.26 6.72
CA ALA A 223 4.12 3.67 7.46
C ALA A 223 4.06 5.14 7.91
N LEU A 224 3.54 6.04 7.06
CA LEU A 224 3.34 7.45 7.40
C LEU A 224 2.23 7.67 8.43
N ALA A 225 1.11 6.94 8.31
CA ALA A 225 0.02 6.98 9.27
C ALA A 225 0.47 6.45 10.64
N ASP A 226 1.29 5.39 10.67
CA ASP A 226 1.89 4.86 11.89
C ASP A 226 2.89 5.84 12.51
N ALA A 227 3.72 6.49 11.70
CA ALA A 227 4.57 7.58 12.19
C ALA A 227 3.74 8.74 12.79
N ALA A 228 2.59 9.08 12.20
CA ALA A 228 1.68 10.10 12.73
C ALA A 228 0.97 9.65 14.02
N ARG A 229 0.55 8.38 14.10
CA ARG A 229 0.00 7.77 15.33
C ARG A 229 1.03 7.78 16.45
N LEU A 230 2.29 7.42 16.15
CA LEU A 230 3.40 7.48 17.09
C LEU A 230 3.67 8.91 17.55
N ARG A 231 3.67 9.91 16.65
CA ARG A 231 3.78 11.34 17.02
C ARG A 231 2.63 11.82 17.89
N THR A 232 1.39 11.40 17.59
CA THR A 232 0.22 11.75 18.39
C THR A 232 0.28 11.11 19.78
N ARG A 233 0.71 9.85 19.85
CA ARG A 233 0.92 9.14 21.12
C ARG A 233 2.05 9.77 21.93
N LEU A 234 3.13 10.21 21.27
CA LEU A 234 4.20 10.98 21.89
C LEU A 234 3.65 12.31 22.44
N ALA A 235 2.88 13.07 21.65
CA ALA A 235 2.27 14.32 22.09
C ALA A 235 1.24 14.12 23.21
N ALA A 236 0.50 13.00 23.22
CA ALA A 236 -0.43 12.64 24.28
C ALA A 236 0.31 12.23 25.57
N LEU A 237 1.45 11.54 25.45
CA LEU A 237 2.36 11.27 26.56
C LEU A 237 2.95 12.58 27.12
N GLU A 238 3.37 13.50 26.25
CA GLU A 238 3.83 14.84 26.61
C GLU A 238 2.72 15.68 27.28
N ALA A 239 1.47 15.54 26.83
CA ALA A 239 0.32 16.23 27.40
C ALA A 239 -0.15 15.62 28.72
N THR A 240 -0.05 14.29 28.90
CA THR A 240 -0.37 13.62 30.18
C THR A 240 0.70 13.84 31.25
N THR A 241 1.91 14.23 30.85
CA THR A 241 2.94 14.77 31.77
C THR A 241 2.67 16.20 32.29
N THR A 242 1.47 16.76 32.07
CA THR A 242 1.03 18.03 32.70
C THR A 242 0.56 17.88 34.14
N THR A 243 0.39 16.65 34.65
CA THR A 243 0.48 16.46 36.11
C THR A 243 1.91 16.82 36.50
N PRO A 244 2.15 17.83 37.37
CA PRO A 244 3.50 18.23 37.73
C PRO A 244 4.22 16.96 38.17
N PRO A 245 5.21 16.53 37.37
CA PRO A 245 5.73 15.22 37.52
C PRO A 245 6.48 15.23 38.87
N PRO A 246 6.37 14.16 39.68
CA PRO A 246 6.80 14.19 41.08
C PRO A 246 8.20 14.79 41.15
N ALA A 247 8.47 15.72 42.07
CA ALA A 247 9.61 16.66 42.07
C ALA A 247 10.99 16.14 41.60
N GLY A 248 11.21 14.82 41.54
CA GLY A 248 12.30 14.17 40.83
C GLY A 248 12.26 14.17 39.29
N THR A 249 11.21 14.58 38.57
CA THR A 249 11.17 14.40 37.09
C THR A 249 11.91 15.49 36.33
N ALA A 250 11.94 16.72 36.83
CA ALA A 250 12.85 17.74 36.33
C ALA A 250 14.32 17.34 36.58
N LEU A 251 14.58 16.66 37.71
CA LEU A 251 15.89 16.08 38.00
C LEU A 251 16.23 14.95 37.02
N HIS A 252 15.31 14.02 36.73
CA HIS A 252 15.52 12.94 35.77
C HIS A 252 15.71 13.44 34.33
N ALA A 253 14.93 14.44 33.88
CA ALA A 253 15.11 15.05 32.57
C ALA A 253 16.50 15.70 32.44
N ARG A 254 16.97 16.39 33.48
CA ARG A 254 18.33 16.98 33.52
C ARG A 254 19.43 15.92 33.62
N THR A 255 19.21 14.83 34.36
CA THR A 255 20.14 13.70 34.43
C THR A 255 20.23 12.96 33.09
N PHE A 256 19.12 12.80 32.39
CA PHE A 256 19.08 12.17 31.06
C PHE A 256 19.69 13.06 29.97
N ALA A 257 19.43 14.37 30.01
CA ALA A 257 20.11 15.35 29.14
C ALA A 257 21.63 15.36 29.37
N ALA A 258 22.09 15.23 30.62
CA ALA A 258 23.51 15.09 30.95
C ALA A 258 24.12 13.79 30.41
N ALA A 259 23.40 12.66 30.49
CA ALA A 259 23.84 11.39 29.93
C ALA A 259 23.92 11.41 28.39
N LEU A 260 22.95 12.03 27.72
CA LEU A 260 22.97 12.22 26.26
C LEU A 260 24.15 13.07 25.80
N ARG A 261 24.48 14.16 26.53
CA ARG A 261 25.66 14.99 26.24
C ARG A 261 26.98 14.24 26.46
N ALA A 262 27.06 13.43 27.52
CA ALA A 262 28.23 12.59 27.78
C ALA A 262 28.42 11.54 26.66
N ASN A 263 27.33 10.90 26.23
CA ASN A 263 27.34 9.91 25.15
C ASN A 263 27.69 10.52 23.78
N ALA A 264 27.19 11.73 23.49
CA ALA A 264 27.57 12.46 22.29
C ALA A 264 29.08 12.83 22.29
N GLY A 265 29.65 13.16 23.45
CA GLY A 265 31.08 13.43 23.60
C GLY A 265 31.98 12.22 23.33
N SER A 266 31.51 10.99 23.56
CA SER A 266 32.23 9.76 23.24
C SER A 266 32.28 9.41 21.75
N HIS A 267 31.43 10.02 20.93
CA HIS A 267 31.38 9.79 19.47
C HIS A 267 32.23 10.78 18.64
N GLY A 268 33.09 11.57 19.29
CA GLY A 268 34.03 12.47 18.62
C GLY A 268 33.40 13.79 18.18
N ASN A 269 34.26 14.75 17.82
CA ASN A 269 33.87 16.14 17.57
C ASN A 269 32.77 16.24 16.48
N PRO A 270 31.79 17.16 16.61
CA PRO A 270 30.50 17.14 15.90
C PRO A 270 30.58 17.50 14.41
N THR A 271 31.75 17.40 13.81
CA THR A 271 32.02 17.92 12.47
C THR A 271 31.83 16.92 11.34
N TYR A 272 31.71 15.60 11.59
CA TYR A 272 31.72 14.62 10.49
C TYR A 272 30.87 13.34 10.65
N ASP A 273 29.74 13.40 11.36
CA ASP A 273 28.70 12.36 11.23
C ASP A 273 27.32 13.04 11.25
N TYR A 274 26.57 12.94 10.14
CA TYR A 274 25.45 13.82 9.85
C TYR A 274 24.13 13.44 10.55
N GLU A 275 24.05 12.27 11.21
CA GLU A 275 22.76 11.78 11.71
C GLU A 275 22.71 11.51 13.22
N THR A 276 23.83 11.24 13.88
CA THR A 276 23.83 10.82 15.30
C THR A 276 24.29 11.91 16.26
N GLY A 277 25.37 12.64 15.97
CA GLY A 277 25.93 13.65 16.87
C GLY A 277 25.07 14.92 17.04
N PRO A 278 24.71 15.62 15.94
CA PRO A 278 23.94 16.87 16.04
C PRO A 278 22.52 16.69 16.59
N GLY A 279 21.90 15.53 16.33
CA GLY A 279 20.56 15.19 16.82
C GLY A 279 20.50 15.04 18.34
N MET A 280 21.49 14.37 18.93
CA MET A 280 21.54 14.12 20.38
C MET A 280 21.77 15.40 21.21
N HIS A 281 22.61 16.33 20.72
CA HIS A 281 22.79 17.63 21.38
C HIS A 281 21.50 18.47 21.32
N ARG A 282 20.83 18.50 20.17
CA ARG A 282 19.56 19.22 20.01
C ARG A 282 18.45 18.63 20.88
N ALA A 283 18.41 17.30 21.03
CA ALA A 283 17.47 16.62 21.93
C ALA A 283 17.72 16.98 23.41
N ALA A 284 18.99 17.01 23.85
CA ALA A 284 19.34 17.41 25.21
C ALA A 284 18.92 18.86 25.53
N ASP A 285 19.09 19.78 24.58
CA ASP A 285 18.71 21.19 24.76
C ASP A 285 17.18 21.43 24.74
N LEU A 286 16.43 20.55 24.07
CA LEU A 286 14.96 20.56 24.11
C LEU A 286 14.44 20.04 25.45
N LEU A 287 15.07 19.01 26.01
CA LEU A 287 14.72 18.47 27.33
C LEU A 287 14.97 19.48 28.46
N ASP A 288 16.07 20.23 28.42
CA ASP A 288 16.32 21.29 29.42
C ASP A 288 15.27 22.41 29.32
N ARG A 289 14.91 22.82 28.09
CA ARG A 289 13.85 23.82 27.87
C ARG A 289 12.46 23.33 28.27
N ALA A 290 12.18 22.04 28.12
CA ALA A 290 10.92 21.45 28.57
C ALA A 290 10.85 21.41 30.11
N ALA A 291 11.95 21.08 30.79
CA ALA A 291 12.02 21.09 32.25
C ALA A 291 11.74 22.48 32.84
N ASP A 292 12.14 23.55 32.16
CA ASP A 292 11.91 24.93 32.62
C ASP A 292 10.46 25.41 32.40
N LYS A 293 9.67 24.73 31.55
CA LYS A 293 8.29 25.11 31.20
C LYS A 293 7.19 24.48 32.07
N ILE A 294 7.52 23.50 32.90
CA ILE A 294 6.54 22.72 33.69
C ILE A 294 6.00 23.49 34.91
N THR A 295 5.83 24.81 34.80
CA THR A 295 5.21 25.64 35.85
C THR A 295 4.04 26.46 35.30
N VAL A 296 2.82 26.09 35.74
CA VAL A 296 1.52 26.83 35.70
C VAL A 296 0.61 26.63 34.45
N THR A 297 -0.63 26.12 34.61
CA THR A 297 -1.97 26.79 34.48
C THR A 297 -3.17 25.78 34.44
N ASP A 298 -4.38 26.29 34.74
CA ASP A 298 -5.64 25.68 35.25
C ASP A 298 -6.65 25.12 34.17
N PRO A 299 -7.28 23.94 34.38
CA PRO A 299 -8.14 23.19 33.41
C PRO A 299 -9.62 23.60 33.20
N GLU A 300 -10.17 24.65 33.81
CA GLU A 300 -11.62 24.89 33.81
C GLU A 300 -12.23 25.45 32.49
N GLN A 301 -11.40 25.87 31.52
CA GLN A 301 -11.89 26.57 30.31
C GLN A 301 -12.32 25.67 29.14
N THR A 302 -12.00 24.38 29.15
CA THR A 302 -12.14 23.54 27.94
C THR A 302 -13.53 22.88 27.80
N ALA A 303 -14.32 22.80 28.88
CA ALA A 303 -15.56 22.04 28.88
C ALA A 303 -16.78 22.78 28.27
N ALA A 304 -16.76 24.10 28.15
CA ALA A 304 -17.94 24.88 27.76
C ALA A 304 -18.21 24.92 26.24
N THR A 305 -17.22 24.62 25.40
CA THR A 305 -17.31 24.85 23.95
C THR A 305 -17.97 23.69 23.18
N LEU A 306 -18.04 22.48 23.76
CA LEU A 306 -18.54 21.30 23.06
C LEU A 306 -20.07 21.13 23.06
N ALA A 307 -20.80 21.87 23.89
CA ALA A 307 -22.22 21.61 24.11
C ALA A 307 -23.19 22.32 23.14
N ALA A 308 -22.69 23.12 22.18
CA ALA A 308 -23.53 24.09 21.46
C ALA A 308 -23.92 23.74 20.01
N MET A 309 -23.67 22.53 19.49
CA MET A 309 -23.86 22.25 18.06
C MET A 309 -24.56 20.90 17.76
N THR A 310 -25.91 20.84 17.75
CA THR A 310 -26.68 19.82 16.95
C THR A 310 -28.22 19.98 17.01
N THR A 311 -28.91 20.13 15.85
CA THR A 311 -30.26 19.51 15.55
C THR A 311 -30.65 19.67 14.04
N PRO A 312 -31.26 18.66 13.35
CA PRO A 312 -31.77 18.79 11.96
C PRO A 312 -33.29 18.52 11.76
N ALA A 313 -33.82 18.88 10.57
CA ALA A 313 -35.20 18.61 10.10
C ALA A 313 -35.26 18.08 8.63
N GLN A 314 -36.17 17.14 8.35
CA GLN A 314 -36.27 16.30 7.13
C GLN A 314 -37.15 16.88 5.99
N ARG A 315 -36.82 16.54 4.72
CA ARG A 315 -37.72 16.59 3.54
C ARG A 315 -37.57 15.32 2.68
N THR A 316 -38.65 14.98 1.98
CA THR A 316 -38.94 13.73 1.25
C THR A 316 -38.19 13.56 -0.08
N ALA A 317 -37.74 12.32 -0.34
CA ALA A 317 -36.95 11.89 -1.49
C ALA A 317 -37.79 11.05 -2.48
N ALA A 318 -37.89 11.46 -3.75
CA ALA A 318 -38.25 10.52 -4.82
C ALA A 318 -37.89 10.99 -6.25
N GLU A 319 -37.80 12.28 -6.57
CA GLU A 319 -37.44 12.75 -7.93
C GLU A 319 -36.20 13.66 -7.96
N THR A 320 -35.55 13.80 -6.80
CA THR A 320 -34.62 14.88 -6.49
C THR A 320 -33.18 14.36 -6.40
N THR A 321 -32.59 13.89 -7.50
CA THR A 321 -31.12 13.64 -7.47
C THR A 321 -30.38 14.05 -8.74
N THR A 322 -30.80 13.64 -9.94
CA THR A 322 -30.12 14.11 -11.16
C THR A 322 -30.38 15.60 -11.42
N GLY A 323 -31.59 16.07 -11.12
CA GLY A 323 -31.93 17.49 -11.15
C GLY A 323 -31.14 18.30 -10.12
N GLU A 324 -31.05 17.82 -8.88
CA GLU A 324 -30.31 18.50 -7.80
C GLU A 324 -28.81 18.57 -8.08
N VAL A 325 -28.19 17.49 -8.55
CA VAL A 325 -26.76 17.49 -8.91
C VAL A 325 -26.50 18.46 -10.06
N ARG A 326 -27.39 18.53 -11.06
CA ARG A 326 -27.26 19.50 -12.16
C ARG A 326 -27.46 20.95 -11.70
N GLU A 327 -28.41 21.18 -10.77
CA GLU A 327 -28.62 22.49 -10.18
C GLU A 327 -27.42 22.93 -9.33
N ALA A 328 -26.85 22.02 -8.54
CA ALA A 328 -25.63 22.28 -7.77
C ALA A 328 -24.40 22.51 -8.66
N LEU A 329 -24.27 21.76 -9.77
CA LEU A 329 -23.25 22.04 -10.80
C LEU A 329 -23.43 23.43 -11.40
N ALA A 330 -24.66 23.82 -11.72
CA ALA A 330 -24.96 25.15 -12.25
C ALA A 330 -24.67 26.26 -11.22
N PHE A 331 -24.98 26.03 -9.95
CA PHE A 331 -24.66 26.93 -8.85
C PHE A 331 -23.14 27.11 -8.70
N ASN A 332 -22.38 26.01 -8.79
CA ASN A 332 -20.93 25.99 -8.68
C ASN A 332 -20.19 26.38 -9.97
N ALA A 333 -20.88 26.86 -11.01
CA ALA A 333 -20.28 27.12 -12.32
C ALA A 333 -19.14 28.16 -12.32
N CYS A 334 -19.05 29.01 -11.28
CA CYS A 334 -17.97 29.99 -11.12
C CYS A 334 -16.74 29.46 -10.37
N GLU A 335 -16.79 28.22 -9.85
CA GLU A 335 -15.68 27.58 -9.15
C GLU A 335 -14.62 27.04 -10.13
N GLN A 336 -13.39 26.82 -9.65
CA GLN A 336 -12.30 26.27 -10.47
C GLN A 336 -12.57 24.86 -10.98
N SER A 337 -13.34 24.06 -10.24
CA SER A 337 -13.90 22.79 -10.72
C SER A 337 -15.32 22.66 -10.15
N PRO A 338 -16.34 23.05 -10.93
CA PRO A 338 -17.74 22.91 -10.55
C PRO A 338 -18.11 21.47 -10.18
N ALA A 339 -17.53 20.47 -10.86
CA ALA A 339 -17.74 19.06 -10.53
C ALA A 339 -17.24 18.72 -9.14
N LEU A 340 -16.03 19.14 -8.77
CA LEU A 340 -15.46 18.84 -7.46
C LEU A 340 -16.14 19.60 -6.31
N ALA A 341 -16.56 20.84 -6.56
CA ALA A 341 -17.39 21.58 -5.60
C ALA A 341 -18.74 20.88 -5.38
N THR A 342 -19.35 20.36 -6.45
CA THR A 342 -20.63 19.64 -6.35
C THR A 342 -20.47 18.26 -5.72
N VAL A 343 -19.38 17.54 -5.99
CA VAL A 343 -19.03 16.30 -5.27
C VAL A 343 -18.97 16.57 -3.77
N ARG A 344 -18.28 17.64 -3.35
CA ARG A 344 -18.21 18.05 -1.94
C ARG A 344 -19.60 18.32 -1.39
N ASP A 345 -20.40 19.12 -2.07
CA ASP A 345 -21.69 19.58 -1.52
C ASP A 345 -22.75 18.46 -1.51
N VAL A 346 -22.73 17.56 -2.50
CA VAL A 346 -23.69 16.44 -2.62
C VAL A 346 -23.28 15.26 -1.76
N LEU A 347 -21.99 14.87 -1.74
CA LEU A 347 -21.55 13.72 -0.93
C LEU A 347 -21.44 14.03 0.57
N LEU A 348 -21.30 15.30 0.94
CA LEU A 348 -21.24 15.72 2.34
C LEU A 348 -22.58 16.24 2.87
N ASP A 349 -23.66 16.18 2.09
CA ASP A 349 -24.98 16.42 2.66
C ASP A 349 -25.47 15.18 3.44
N ASP A 350 -26.23 15.42 4.50
CA ASP A 350 -26.80 14.36 5.34
C ASP A 350 -28.09 13.79 4.74
N THR A 351 -28.38 14.04 3.46
CA THR A 351 -29.63 13.63 2.82
C THR A 351 -29.53 12.15 2.44
N PRO A 352 -30.43 11.29 2.98
CA PRO A 352 -30.39 9.86 2.66
C PRO A 352 -30.73 9.63 1.18
N ARG A 353 -29.85 8.91 0.47
CA ARG A 353 -30.03 8.54 -0.94
C ARG A 353 -30.08 7.02 -1.09
N THR A 354 -30.95 6.53 -1.97
CA THR A 354 -30.95 5.11 -2.38
C THR A 354 -29.71 4.78 -3.22
N PRO A 355 -29.29 3.51 -3.32
CA PRO A 355 -28.15 3.13 -4.16
C PRO A 355 -28.29 3.55 -5.63
N ALA A 356 -29.49 3.45 -6.20
CA ALA A 356 -29.76 3.89 -7.57
C ALA A 356 -29.57 5.40 -7.74
N GLN A 357 -30.01 6.20 -6.76
CA GLN A 357 -29.84 7.64 -6.76
C GLN A 357 -28.38 8.07 -6.58
N ALA A 358 -27.62 7.36 -5.73
CA ALA A 358 -26.18 7.61 -5.56
C ALA A 358 -25.41 7.29 -6.85
N LEU A 359 -25.76 6.18 -7.52
CA LEU A 359 -25.14 5.81 -8.80
C LEU A 359 -25.46 6.81 -9.91
N ALA A 360 -26.71 7.25 -10.03
CA ALA A 360 -27.10 8.27 -11.00
C ALA A 360 -26.37 9.60 -10.74
N ALA A 361 -26.23 10.02 -9.48
CA ALA A 361 -25.45 11.20 -9.11
C ALA A 361 -23.96 11.07 -9.49
N ALA A 362 -23.36 9.90 -9.26
CA ALA A 362 -21.98 9.62 -9.65
C ALA A 362 -21.79 9.73 -11.18
N TYR A 363 -22.72 9.22 -11.98
CA TYR A 363 -22.65 9.35 -13.44
C TYR A 363 -22.74 10.82 -13.92
N VAL A 364 -23.62 11.63 -13.33
CA VAL A 364 -23.71 13.07 -13.66
C VAL A 364 -22.41 13.80 -13.31
N LEU A 365 -21.83 13.52 -12.15
CA LEU A 365 -20.57 14.14 -11.71
C LEU A 365 -19.39 13.72 -12.59
N LEU A 366 -19.29 12.44 -12.94
CA LEU A 366 -18.25 11.94 -13.83
C LEU A 366 -18.39 12.51 -15.25
N ALA A 367 -19.62 12.66 -15.75
CA ALA A 367 -19.89 13.30 -17.04
C ALA A 367 -19.45 14.78 -17.03
N ALA A 368 -19.78 15.52 -15.97
CA ALA A 368 -19.38 16.92 -15.81
C ALA A 368 -17.85 17.06 -15.78
N HIS A 369 -17.17 16.21 -15.01
CA HIS A 369 -15.72 16.25 -14.91
C HIS A 369 -15.02 15.84 -16.22
N THR A 370 -15.56 14.85 -16.93
CA THR A 370 -15.07 14.46 -18.26
C THR A 370 -15.12 15.63 -19.25
N ARG A 371 -16.14 16.50 -19.14
CA ARG A 371 -16.24 17.73 -19.94
C ARG A 371 -15.23 18.80 -19.55
N GLU A 372 -14.98 18.99 -18.25
CA GLU A 372 -13.90 19.89 -17.78
C GLU A 372 -12.55 19.49 -18.41
N LEU A 373 -12.27 18.19 -18.51
CA LEU A 373 -11.03 17.69 -19.12
C LEU A 373 -11.03 17.81 -20.64
N ALA A 374 -12.17 17.64 -21.29
CA ALA A 374 -12.29 17.88 -22.73
C ALA A 374 -12.04 19.36 -23.05
N ASP A 375 -12.54 20.27 -22.21
CA ASP A 375 -12.31 21.71 -22.31
C ASP A 375 -10.83 22.07 -22.06
N LEU A 376 -10.19 21.47 -21.06
CA LEU A 376 -8.76 21.64 -20.81
C LEU A 376 -7.93 21.12 -21.99
N ALA A 377 -8.23 19.92 -22.49
CA ALA A 377 -7.56 19.35 -23.66
C ALA A 377 -7.73 20.24 -24.90
N ARG A 378 -8.91 20.85 -25.08
CA ARG A 378 -9.16 21.85 -26.13
C ARG A 378 -8.27 23.07 -25.93
N GLN A 379 -8.26 23.67 -24.73
CA GLN A 379 -7.44 24.83 -24.41
C GLN A 379 -5.96 24.55 -24.70
N THR A 380 -5.40 23.46 -24.19
CA THR A 380 -4.01 23.07 -24.45
C THR A 380 -3.74 22.84 -25.94
N THR A 381 -4.69 22.26 -26.68
CA THR A 381 -4.55 22.09 -28.14
C THR A 381 -4.52 23.42 -28.87
N ASP A 382 -5.34 24.38 -28.45
CA ASP A 382 -5.44 25.69 -29.07
C ASP A 382 -4.22 26.56 -28.71
N GLU A 383 -3.78 26.57 -27.44
CA GLU A 383 -2.54 27.22 -27.00
C GLU A 383 -1.32 26.70 -27.77
N TYR A 384 -1.19 25.37 -27.89
CA TYR A 384 -0.09 24.75 -28.65
C TYR A 384 -0.17 25.11 -30.15
N ARG A 385 -1.39 25.19 -30.71
CA ARG A 385 -1.60 25.61 -32.10
C ARG A 385 -1.21 27.06 -32.30
N ASP A 386 -1.56 27.95 -31.37
CA ASP A 386 -1.29 29.37 -31.45
C ASP A 386 0.21 29.66 -31.27
N GLU A 387 0.89 28.94 -30.37
CA GLU A 387 2.33 29.07 -30.12
C GLU A 387 3.18 28.56 -31.30
N HIS A 388 2.87 27.38 -31.83
CA HIS A 388 3.73 26.70 -32.80
C HIS A 388 3.22 26.72 -34.25
N GLY A 389 1.98 27.17 -34.45
CA GLY A 389 1.31 27.09 -35.74
C GLY A 389 1.01 25.66 -36.20
N VAL A 390 0.32 25.56 -37.33
CA VAL A 390 0.03 24.27 -37.98
C VAL A 390 1.07 23.99 -39.07
N THR A 391 2.10 23.23 -38.73
CA THR A 391 3.16 22.81 -39.65
C THR A 391 3.06 21.31 -39.96
N ARG A 392 3.89 20.82 -40.89
CA ARG A 392 3.94 19.38 -41.20
C ARG A 392 4.34 18.53 -39.98
N SER A 393 5.19 19.06 -39.09
CA SER A 393 5.62 18.35 -37.87
C SER A 393 4.59 18.42 -36.74
N THR A 394 3.86 19.52 -36.60
CA THR A 394 2.85 19.67 -35.51
C THR A 394 1.49 19.06 -35.84
N ARG A 395 1.18 18.85 -37.13
CA ARG A 395 -0.12 18.31 -37.57
C ARG A 395 -0.49 16.96 -36.94
N ALA A 396 0.46 16.02 -36.85
CA ALA A 396 0.19 14.69 -36.30
C ALA A 396 -0.18 14.78 -34.80
N LEU A 397 0.58 15.58 -34.04
CA LEU A 397 0.32 15.82 -32.62
C LEU A 397 -1.03 16.49 -32.38
N LEU A 398 -1.32 17.59 -33.09
CA LEU A 398 -2.60 18.31 -33.00
C LEU A 398 -3.79 17.40 -33.36
N THR A 399 -3.61 16.47 -34.30
CA THR A 399 -4.64 15.48 -34.65
C THR A 399 -4.85 14.47 -33.51
N GLY A 400 -3.76 14.01 -32.88
CA GLY A 400 -3.81 13.16 -31.69
C GLY A 400 -4.55 13.83 -30.53
N MET A 401 -4.20 15.08 -30.19
CA MET A 401 -4.88 15.85 -29.15
C MET A 401 -6.37 16.08 -29.46
N SER A 402 -6.71 16.36 -30.72
CA SER A 402 -8.11 16.47 -31.15
C SER A 402 -8.88 15.15 -31.00
N SER A 403 -8.23 14.02 -31.28
CA SER A 403 -8.82 12.69 -31.09
C SER A 403 -9.11 12.40 -29.61
N ILE A 404 -8.20 12.77 -28.72
CA ILE A 404 -8.38 12.63 -27.26
C ILE A 404 -9.61 13.43 -26.81
N ARG A 405 -9.71 14.71 -27.19
CA ARG A 405 -10.88 15.55 -26.88
C ARG A 405 -12.19 14.89 -27.32
N LYS A 406 -12.27 14.41 -28.57
CA LYS A 406 -13.48 13.75 -29.10
C LYS A 406 -13.85 12.48 -28.32
N ARG A 407 -12.85 11.75 -27.81
CA ARG A 407 -13.09 10.56 -26.98
C ARG A 407 -13.63 10.94 -25.61
N LEU A 408 -13.13 12.02 -25.02
CA LEU A 408 -13.66 12.57 -23.76
C LEU A 408 -15.10 13.03 -23.93
N ASP A 409 -15.40 13.82 -24.98
CA ASP A 409 -16.77 14.26 -25.30
C ASP A 409 -17.73 13.06 -25.41
N ALA A 410 -17.38 12.07 -26.24
CA ALA A 410 -18.19 10.87 -26.43
C ALA A 410 -18.32 10.01 -25.16
N HIS A 411 -17.35 10.09 -24.24
CA HIS A 411 -17.44 9.40 -22.96
C HIS A 411 -18.41 10.10 -22.02
N ALA A 412 -18.35 11.43 -21.93
CA ALA A 412 -19.28 12.23 -21.14
C ALA A 412 -20.74 12.00 -21.58
N ASP A 413 -21.00 11.93 -22.88
CA ASP A 413 -22.36 11.68 -23.40
C ASP A 413 -22.88 10.30 -22.98
N ARG A 414 -22.04 9.25 -23.06
CA ARG A 414 -22.41 7.90 -22.59
C ARG A 414 -22.68 7.85 -21.08
N LEU A 415 -22.02 8.69 -20.30
CA LEU A 415 -22.25 8.79 -18.86
C LEU A 415 -23.59 9.47 -18.56
N ASP A 416 -23.96 10.50 -19.33
CA ASP A 416 -25.28 11.12 -19.21
C ASP A 416 -26.41 10.17 -19.62
N ASP A 417 -26.22 9.36 -20.66
CA ASP A 417 -27.20 8.34 -21.05
C ASP A 417 -27.42 7.34 -19.91
N ARG A 418 -26.35 6.92 -19.22
CA ARG A 418 -26.41 6.01 -18.07
C ARG A 418 -27.00 6.66 -16.81
N ALA A 419 -26.88 7.98 -16.67
CA ALA A 419 -27.52 8.70 -15.58
C ALA A 419 -29.05 8.80 -15.74
N GLN A 420 -29.56 8.58 -16.96
CA GLN A 420 -30.98 8.64 -17.30
C GLN A 420 -31.67 7.27 -17.36
N SER A 421 -30.90 6.19 -17.49
CA SER A 421 -31.37 4.79 -17.48
C SER A 421 -31.55 4.27 -16.06
#